data_AF-A0A7S1FGA7-F1
#
_entry.id   AF-A0A7S1FGA7-F1
#
_cell.length_a   1.000
_cell.length_b   1.000
_cell.length_c   1.000
_cell.angle_alpha   90.00
_cell.angle_beta   90.00
_cell.angle_gamma   90.00
#
_symmetry.space_group_name_H-M   'P 1'
#
loop_
_entity.id
_entity.type
_entity.pdbx_description
1 polymer ?
#
loop_
_entity_poly.entity_id
_entity_poly.type
_entity_poly.pdbx_seq_one_letter_code
_entity_poly.pdbx_strand_id
1 'polypeptide(L)'
;QDWVIPPYQAIITGAVPSSASSETPQSKVLSRFLSAETADHRDLFKLVMSVEEGPWLVRRAVPATPAIIGRRVTMNTFYVPGDHLEIVIDPTSTKAEHLATSVVMRSVSGLVVNMGSLIESRQEDELPESFLTCVMVRNLNPSKLFFADVR
;
A
#
# COMPACT_ATOMS: atom_id res chain seq x y z
N GLN A 1 -30.05 -6.81 9.39
CA GLN A 1 -29.00 -6.19 10.23
C GLN A 1 -27.91 -5.77 9.27
N ASP A 2 -28.00 -4.52 8.80
CA ASP A 2 -27.10 -3.96 7.81
C ASP A 2 -25.80 -3.60 8.52
N TRP A 3 -24.80 -4.47 8.39
CA TRP A 3 -23.47 -4.24 8.93
C TRP A 3 -22.79 -3.18 8.07
N VAL A 4 -23.00 -1.90 8.42
CA VAL A 4 -22.21 -0.80 7.89
C VAL A 4 -20.82 -0.94 8.49
N ILE A 5 -19.90 -1.52 7.72
CA ILE A 5 -18.48 -1.51 8.05
C ILE A 5 -17.98 -0.11 7.69
N PRO A 6 -17.57 0.74 8.66
CA PRO A 6 -17.05 2.06 8.35
C PRO A 6 -15.77 1.93 7.49
N PRO A 7 -15.47 2.89 6.59
CA PRO A 7 -14.27 2.82 5.76
C PRO A 7 -13.03 2.88 6.66
N TYR A 8 -12.31 1.76 6.75
CA TYR A 8 -11.03 1.70 7.45
C TYR A 8 -9.99 2.45 6.62
N GLN A 9 -9.43 3.51 7.18
CA GLN A 9 -8.34 4.26 6.58
C GLN A 9 -7.06 4.02 7.38
N ALA A 10 -5.98 3.68 6.68
CA ALA A 10 -4.64 3.61 7.24
C ALA A 10 -3.74 4.57 6.46
N ILE A 11 -3.01 5.42 7.18
CA ILE A 11 -2.08 6.38 6.60
C ILE A 11 -0.68 5.96 6.99
N ILE A 12 0.20 5.81 6.00
CA ILE A 12 1.62 5.53 6.19
C ILE A 12 2.38 6.72 5.63
N THR A 13 3.10 7.42 6.50
CA THR A 13 3.90 8.59 6.11
C THR A 13 5.38 8.25 6.19
N GLY A 14 6.13 8.57 5.13
CA GLY A 14 7.59 8.52 5.09
C GLY A 14 8.14 9.89 4.68
N ALA A 15 9.36 10.21 5.11
CA ALA A 15 10.04 11.45 4.75
C ALA A 15 11.35 11.13 4.03
N VAL A 16 11.65 11.89 2.99
CA VAL A 16 12.96 11.85 2.31
C VAL A 16 13.87 12.86 3.02
N PRO A 17 15.05 12.45 3.53
CA PRO A 17 15.97 13.37 4.16
C PRO A 17 16.51 14.37 3.14
N SER A 18 16.69 15.62 3.54
CA SER A 18 17.21 16.70 2.68
C SER A 18 18.65 16.46 2.17
N SER A 19 19.37 15.53 2.80
CA SER A 19 20.72 15.10 2.40
C SER A 19 20.73 13.90 1.45
N ALA A 20 19.57 13.42 1.00
CA ALA A 20 19.49 12.29 0.08
C ALA A 20 20.18 12.66 -1.26
N SER A 21 21.15 11.84 -1.68
CA SER A 21 21.81 12.02 -2.98
C SER A 21 20.84 11.75 -4.13
N SER A 22 20.83 12.65 -5.12
CA SER A 22 20.05 12.55 -6.35
C SER A 22 20.62 11.55 -7.37
N GLU A 23 21.75 10.88 -7.06
CA GLU A 23 22.39 9.93 -7.98
C GLU A 23 22.15 8.46 -7.62
N THR A 24 21.45 8.19 -6.52
CA THR A 24 21.16 6.81 -6.11
C THR A 24 20.10 6.17 -7.02
N PRO A 25 20.14 4.83 -7.23
CA PRO A 25 19.08 4.13 -7.98
C PRO A 25 17.68 4.45 -7.45
N GLN A 26 17.53 4.55 -6.12
CA GLN A 26 16.28 4.93 -5.47
C GLN A 26 15.82 6.36 -5.82
N SER A 27 16.72 7.32 -5.84
CA SER A 27 16.37 8.70 -6.21
C SER A 27 15.95 8.83 -7.68
N LYS A 28 16.57 8.05 -8.57
CA LYS A 28 16.24 8.00 -10.00
C LYS A 28 14.86 7.41 -10.22
N VAL A 29 14.57 6.24 -9.64
CA VAL A 29 13.26 5.59 -9.78
C VAL A 29 12.14 6.43 -9.16
N LEU A 30 12.41 7.09 -8.02
CA LEU A 30 11.45 8.00 -7.39
C LEU A 30 11.22 9.24 -8.27
N SER A 31 12.27 9.87 -8.79
CA SER A 31 12.16 11.02 -9.68
C SER A 31 11.32 10.69 -10.92
N ARG A 32 11.61 9.55 -11.57
CA ARG A 32 10.81 9.07 -12.70
C ARG A 32 9.35 8.85 -12.30
N PHE A 33 9.11 8.19 -11.17
CA PHE A 33 7.75 7.97 -10.67
C PHE A 33 7.00 9.28 -10.45
N LEU A 34 7.62 10.26 -9.79
CA LEU A 34 6.99 11.58 -9.55
C LEU A 34 6.70 12.34 -10.84
N SER A 35 7.50 12.14 -11.89
CA SER A 35 7.29 12.75 -13.21
C SER A 35 6.30 11.99 -14.10
N ALA A 36 5.85 10.81 -13.69
CA ALA A 36 5.00 9.96 -14.52
C ALA A 36 3.52 10.38 -14.46
N GLU A 37 2.77 10.00 -15.49
CA GLU A 37 1.32 10.19 -15.53
C GLU A 37 0.60 9.20 -14.59
N THR A 38 -0.65 9.49 -14.19
CA THR A 38 -1.40 8.64 -13.24
C THR A 38 -1.55 7.20 -13.70
N ALA A 39 -1.74 6.96 -15.01
CA ALA A 39 -1.82 5.61 -15.57
C ALA A 39 -0.52 4.83 -15.37
N ASP A 40 0.63 5.51 -15.45
CA ASP A 40 1.94 4.92 -15.23
C ASP A 40 2.18 4.63 -13.74
N HIS A 41 1.71 5.49 -12.83
CA HIS A 41 1.83 5.22 -11.39
C HIS A 41 1.22 3.88 -11.00
N ARG A 42 0.04 3.55 -11.55
CA ARG A 42 -0.67 2.29 -11.30
C ARG A 42 0.12 1.06 -11.75
N ASP A 43 1.00 1.24 -12.71
CA ASP A 43 1.82 0.21 -13.32
C ASP A 43 3.24 0.12 -12.73
N LEU A 44 3.54 0.99 -11.78
CA LEU A 44 4.85 1.09 -11.14
C LEU A 44 4.80 0.82 -9.63
N PHE A 45 3.71 1.12 -8.93
CA PHE A 45 3.66 0.92 -7.48
C PHE A 45 3.47 -0.56 -7.10
N LYS A 46 4.44 -1.11 -6.36
CA LYS A 46 4.50 -2.50 -5.92
C LYS A 46 4.29 -2.65 -4.42
N LEU A 47 3.64 -3.76 -4.07
CA LEU A 47 3.56 -4.27 -2.71
C LEU A 47 4.17 -5.66 -2.60
N VAL A 48 4.98 -5.84 -1.57
CA VAL A 48 5.47 -7.13 -1.08
C VAL A 48 4.79 -7.38 0.25
N MET A 49 4.19 -8.56 0.42
CA MET A 49 3.44 -8.88 1.62
C MET A 49 3.79 -10.27 2.12
N SER A 50 3.86 -10.45 3.45
CA SER A 50 3.96 -11.75 4.09
C SER A 50 3.00 -11.83 5.28
N VAL A 51 2.44 -13.01 5.53
CA VAL A 51 1.56 -13.24 6.68
C VAL A 51 2.26 -14.17 7.65
N GLU A 52 2.79 -13.60 8.73
CA GLU A 52 3.52 -14.31 9.78
C GLU A 52 2.56 -15.12 10.65
N GLU A 53 1.44 -14.52 11.06
CA GLU A 53 0.42 -15.15 11.90
C GLU A 53 -0.96 -14.92 11.30
N GLY A 54 -1.81 -15.94 11.27
CA GLY A 54 -3.19 -15.83 10.79
C GLY A 54 -3.76 -17.14 10.22
N PRO A 55 -5.06 -17.16 9.86
CA PRO A 55 -5.68 -18.33 9.26
C PRO A 55 -4.99 -18.74 7.96
N TRP A 56 -4.83 -20.05 7.74
CA TRP A 56 -4.13 -20.57 6.56
C TRP A 56 -4.72 -20.05 5.23
N LEU A 57 -6.04 -19.81 5.19
CA LEU A 57 -6.73 -19.25 4.03
C LEU A 57 -6.27 -17.84 3.70
N VAL A 58 -6.00 -17.00 4.71
CA VAL A 58 -5.50 -15.63 4.52
C VAL A 58 -4.06 -15.68 4.00
N ARG A 59 -3.22 -16.58 4.53
CA ARG A 59 -1.85 -16.78 4.03
C ARG A 59 -1.83 -17.14 2.54
N ARG A 60 -2.76 -17.98 2.09
CA ARG A 60 -2.86 -18.41 0.68
C ARG A 60 -3.41 -17.32 -0.25
N ALA A 61 -4.19 -16.37 0.28
CA ALA A 61 -4.72 -15.25 -0.48
C ALA A 61 -3.65 -14.19 -0.77
N VAL A 62 -2.60 -14.12 0.06
CA VAL A 62 -1.50 -13.17 -0.14
C VAL A 62 -0.59 -13.67 -1.28
N PRO A 63 -0.24 -12.81 -2.25
CA PRO A 63 0.63 -13.19 -3.37
C PRO A 63 2.01 -13.61 -2.87
N ALA A 64 2.53 -14.71 -3.40
CA ALA A 64 3.88 -15.19 -3.07
C ALA A 64 5.00 -14.32 -3.68
N THR A 65 4.66 -13.47 -4.65
CA THR A 65 5.59 -12.58 -5.35
C THR A 65 5.13 -11.13 -5.21
N PRO A 66 6.05 -10.15 -5.33
CA PRO A 66 5.70 -8.73 -5.39
C PRO A 66 4.58 -8.49 -6.41
N ALA A 67 3.58 -7.71 -6.03
CA ALA A 67 2.43 -7.41 -6.88
C ALA A 67 2.36 -5.92 -7.19
N ILE A 68 2.18 -5.59 -8.47
CA ILE A 68 1.81 -4.23 -8.90
C ILE A 68 0.35 -4.01 -8.47
N ILE A 69 0.14 -3.20 -7.44
CA ILE A 69 -1.16 -3.12 -6.75
C ILE A 69 -2.19 -2.32 -7.55
N GLY A 70 -1.75 -1.30 -8.28
CA GLY A 70 -2.62 -0.46 -9.11
C GLY A 70 -3.28 -1.20 -10.28
N ARG A 71 -2.80 -2.41 -10.60
CA ARG A 71 -3.44 -3.33 -11.57
C ARG A 71 -4.50 -4.25 -10.96
N ARG A 72 -4.59 -4.31 -9.63
CA ARG A 72 -5.45 -5.27 -8.90
C ARG A 72 -6.61 -4.62 -8.16
N VAL A 73 -6.43 -3.39 -7.71
CA VAL A 73 -7.43 -2.60 -7.00
C VAL A 73 -7.42 -1.17 -7.51
N THR A 74 -8.44 -0.41 -7.17
CA THR A 74 -8.47 1.03 -7.48
C THR A 74 -7.32 1.72 -6.76
N MET A 75 -6.53 2.48 -7.53
CA MET A 75 -5.40 3.24 -7.03
C MET A 75 -5.38 4.61 -7.70
N ASN A 76 -5.31 5.65 -6.87
CA ASN A 76 -5.20 7.04 -7.29
C ASN A 76 -3.93 7.65 -6.71
N THR A 77 -3.37 8.62 -7.43
CA THR A 77 -2.15 9.32 -7.02
C THR A 77 -2.40 10.83 -7.08
N PHE A 78 -1.97 11.55 -6.04
CA PHE A 78 -1.97 13.00 -6.01
C PHE A 78 -0.56 13.47 -5.66
N TYR A 79 0.03 14.29 -6.51
CA TYR A 79 1.40 14.78 -6.30
C TYR A 79 1.40 16.30 -6.27
N VAL A 80 1.90 16.86 -5.16
CA VAL A 80 2.20 18.28 -5.00
C VAL A 80 3.72 18.45 -5.05
N PRO A 81 4.27 19.01 -6.15
CA PRO A 81 5.72 19.16 -6.31
C PRO A 81 6.39 19.87 -5.14
N GLY A 82 7.41 19.22 -4.57
CA GLY A 82 8.18 19.77 -3.44
C GLY A 82 7.50 19.69 -2.07
N ASP A 83 6.30 19.10 -1.99
CA ASP A 83 5.56 18.96 -0.73
C ASP A 83 5.30 17.48 -0.42
N HIS A 84 4.35 16.85 -1.10
CA HIS A 84 3.96 15.48 -0.78
C HIS A 84 3.42 14.70 -2.00
N LEU A 85 3.49 13.38 -1.87
CA LEU A 85 2.90 12.41 -2.78
C LEU A 85 1.90 11.57 -1.98
N GLU A 86 0.66 11.55 -2.41
CA GLU A 86 -0.39 10.67 -1.88
C GLU A 86 -0.61 9.51 -2.85
N ILE A 87 -0.62 8.29 -2.32
CA ILE A 87 -1.05 7.09 -3.03
C ILE A 87 -2.22 6.50 -2.27
N VAL A 88 -3.40 6.58 -2.87
CA VAL A 88 -4.66 6.10 -2.27
C VAL A 88 -5.00 4.76 -2.89
N ILE A 89 -5.06 3.73 -2.05
CA ILE A 89 -5.42 2.36 -2.44
C ILE A 89 -6.80 2.05 -1.87
N ASP A 90 -7.76 1.76 -2.75
CA ASP A 90 -9.13 1.41 -2.37
C ASP A 90 -9.44 -0.05 -2.74
N PRO A 91 -9.37 -0.98 -1.76
CA PRO A 91 -9.74 -2.38 -1.93
C PRO A 91 -11.24 -2.62 -1.66
N THR A 92 -12.10 -1.63 -1.89
CA THR A 92 -13.56 -1.71 -1.69
C THR A 92 -14.37 -1.17 -2.86
N SER A 93 -13.71 -0.81 -3.97
CA SER A 93 -14.34 -0.14 -5.11
C SER A 93 -15.35 -1.01 -5.88
N THR A 94 -15.25 -2.34 -5.75
CA THR A 94 -16.19 -3.30 -6.34
C THR A 94 -16.82 -4.20 -5.27
N LYS A 95 -17.96 -4.84 -5.59
CA LYS A 95 -18.63 -5.80 -4.70
C LYS A 95 -17.73 -6.96 -4.28
N ALA A 96 -16.91 -7.47 -5.21
CA ALA A 96 -16.00 -8.57 -4.95
C ALA A 96 -14.86 -8.14 -4.00
N GLU A 97 -14.26 -6.98 -4.23
CA GLU A 97 -13.23 -6.39 -3.37
C GLU A 97 -13.77 -6.08 -1.98
N HIS A 98 -14.95 -5.45 -1.89
CA HIS A 98 -15.60 -5.16 -0.61
C HIS A 98 -15.86 -6.45 0.19
N LEU A 99 -16.32 -7.52 -0.47
CA LEU A 99 -16.53 -8.82 0.18
C LEU A 99 -15.20 -9.41 0.69
N ALA A 100 -14.14 -9.38 -0.13
CA ALA A 100 -12.82 -9.87 0.28
C ALA A 100 -12.25 -9.09 1.47
N THR A 101 -12.29 -7.75 1.41
CA THR A 101 -11.86 -6.86 2.49
C THR A 101 -12.68 -7.13 3.76
N SER A 102 -13.99 -7.31 3.66
CA SER A 102 -14.85 -7.64 4.81
C SER A 102 -14.44 -8.94 5.50
N VAL A 103 -14.03 -9.97 4.73
CA VAL A 103 -13.55 -11.25 5.28
C VAL A 103 -12.23 -11.08 6.01
N VAL A 104 -11.29 -10.31 5.44
CA VAL A 104 -10.00 -10.01 6.07
C VAL A 104 -10.21 -9.25 7.37
N MET A 105 -11.04 -8.21 7.37
CA MET A 105 -11.29 -7.37 8.55
C MET A 105 -11.92 -8.13 9.72
N ARG A 106 -12.69 -9.19 9.47
CA ARG A 106 -13.22 -10.08 10.53
C ARG A 106 -12.13 -10.92 11.21
N SER A 107 -11.02 -11.18 10.53
CA SER A 107 -9.93 -12.02 11.02
C SER A 107 -8.68 -11.23 11.43
N VAL A 108 -8.71 -9.90 11.29
CA VAL A 108 -7.51 -9.04 11.39
C VAL A 108 -6.96 -8.92 12.81
N SER A 109 -7.78 -9.20 13.83
CA SER A 109 -7.35 -9.18 15.24
C SER A 109 -6.39 -10.30 15.63
N GLY A 110 -6.31 -11.37 14.83
CA GLY A 110 -5.34 -12.46 14.99
C GLY A 110 -4.36 -12.55 13.83
N LEU A 111 -4.20 -11.46 13.06
CA LEU A 111 -3.33 -11.38 11.91
C LEU A 111 -2.04 -10.62 12.27
N VAL A 112 -0.90 -11.16 11.85
CA VAL A 112 0.37 -10.46 11.76
C VAL A 112 0.80 -10.47 10.30
N VAL A 113 0.79 -9.29 9.67
CA VAL A 113 1.13 -9.10 8.27
C VAL A 113 2.24 -8.07 8.13
N ASN A 114 3.26 -8.40 7.36
CA ASN A 114 4.28 -7.47 6.91
C ASN A 114 3.90 -6.96 5.52
N MET A 115 4.03 -5.67 5.30
CA MET A 115 3.80 -5.03 4.01
C MET A 115 4.95 -4.09 3.72
N GLY A 116 5.58 -4.25 2.57
CA GLY A 116 6.59 -3.35 2.05
C GLY A 116 6.17 -2.77 0.72
N SER A 117 6.33 -1.46 0.53
CA SER A 117 6.04 -0.79 -0.72
C SER A 117 7.31 -0.40 -1.46
N LEU A 118 7.30 -0.49 -2.78
CA LEU A 118 8.41 -0.13 -3.67
C LEU A 118 7.88 0.38 -5.00
N ILE A 119 8.76 0.98 -5.80
CA ILE A 119 8.49 1.34 -7.19
C ILE A 119 9.20 0.33 -8.09
N GLU A 120 8.51 -0.17 -9.11
CA GLU A 120 9.06 -1.02 -10.17
C GLU A 120 10.11 -0.26 -10.99
N SER A 121 11.35 -0.73 -10.91
CA SER A 121 12.43 -0.25 -11.76
C SER A 121 12.20 -0.69 -13.21
N ARG A 122 12.41 0.22 -14.15
CA ARG A 122 12.27 0.00 -15.60
C ARG A 122 13.60 0.17 -16.34
N GLN A 123 14.63 0.65 -15.65
CA GLN A 123 15.97 0.87 -16.19
C GLN A 123 17.02 0.20 -15.31
N GLU A 124 18.17 -0.15 -15.90
CA GLU A 124 19.25 -0.85 -15.18
C GLU A 124 19.87 0.01 -14.07
N ASP A 125 19.93 1.33 -14.28
CA ASP A 125 20.48 2.28 -13.30
C ASP A 125 19.51 2.64 -12.16
N GLU A 126 18.30 2.07 -12.20
CA GLU A 126 17.30 2.11 -11.12
C GLU A 126 17.37 0.87 -10.22
N LEU A 127 18.30 -0.06 -10.49
CA LEU A 127 18.51 -1.25 -9.68
C LEU A 127 19.66 -1.08 -8.68
N PRO A 128 19.61 -1.77 -7.52
CA PRO A 128 18.49 -2.58 -7.04
C PRO A 128 17.31 -1.71 -6.57
N GLU A 129 16.09 -2.28 -6.68
CA GLU A 129 14.91 -1.67 -6.09
C GLU A 129 15.04 -1.53 -4.57
N SER A 130 14.48 -0.45 -4.04
CA SER A 130 14.53 -0.14 -2.61
C SER A 130 13.12 0.05 -2.05
N PHE A 131 12.90 -0.43 -0.83
CA PHE A 131 11.63 -0.21 -0.13
C PHE A 131 11.44 1.28 0.17
N LEU A 132 10.24 1.79 -0.11
CA LEU A 132 9.78 3.11 0.29
C LEU A 132 9.26 3.10 1.72
N THR A 133 8.44 2.10 2.05
CA THR A 133 7.88 1.90 3.38
C THR A 133 7.88 0.43 3.72
N CYS A 134 8.05 0.12 5.00
CA CYS A 134 7.91 -1.22 5.56
C CYS A 134 7.07 -1.09 6.83
N VAL A 135 5.92 -1.75 6.86
CA VAL A 135 5.01 -1.73 8.00
C VAL A 135 4.64 -3.14 8.41
N MET A 136 4.53 -3.35 9.72
CA MET A 136 3.93 -4.56 10.29
C MET A 136 2.61 -4.15 10.92
N VAL A 137 1.54 -4.83 10.53
CA VAL A 137 0.25 -4.73 11.21
C VAL A 137 0.07 -5.99 12.04
N ARG A 138 -0.11 -5.82 13.36
CA ARG A 138 -0.24 -6.91 14.32
C ARG A 138 -1.48 -6.72 15.17
N ASN A 139 -2.32 -7.75 15.25
CA ASN A 139 -3.45 -7.85 16.17
C ASN A 139 -4.36 -6.61 16.13
N LEU A 140 -4.58 -6.07 14.93
CA LEU A 140 -5.41 -4.88 14.73
C LEU A 140 -6.83 -5.19 15.19
N ASN A 141 -7.35 -4.48 16.17
CA ASN A 141 -8.74 -4.66 16.62
C ASN A 141 -9.61 -3.52 16.07
N PRO A 142 -10.45 -3.79 15.05
CA PRO A 142 -11.27 -2.75 14.43
C PRO A 142 -12.24 -2.06 15.39
N SER A 143 -12.68 -2.74 16.46
CA SER A 143 -13.60 -2.16 17.45
C SER A 143 -12.96 -1.06 18.32
N LYS A 144 -11.63 -0.95 18.31
CA LYS A 144 -10.87 0.06 19.06
C LYS A 144 -10.37 1.21 18.17
N LEU A 145 -10.68 1.18 16.88
CA LEU A 145 -10.30 2.26 15.98
C LEU A 145 -11.16 3.48 16.29
N PHE A 146 -10.50 4.62 16.47
CA PHE A 146 -11.16 5.91 16.65
C PHE A 146 -11.58 6.44 15.29
N PHE A 147 -12.85 6.85 15.18
CA PHE A 147 -13.36 7.51 13.99
C PHE A 147 -13.23 9.02 14.22
N ALA A 148 -12.46 9.69 13.37
CA ALA A 148 -12.57 11.14 13.29
C ALA A 148 -14.00 11.45 12.80
N ASP A 149 -14.76 12.20 13.60
CA ASP A 149 -16.09 12.68 13.23
C ASP A 149 -15.89 13.75 12.14
N VAL A 150 -15.85 13.30 10.88
CA VAL A 150 -15.78 14.22 9.73
C VAL A 150 -17.20 14.73 9.51
N ARG A 151 -17.53 15.83 10.19
CA ARG A 151 -18.73 16.63 9.94
C ARG A 151 -18.60 17.45 8.67
#